data_AF-A0A975MX05-F1
#
_entry.id   AF-A0A975MX05-F1
#
_cell.length_a   1.000
_cell.length_b   1.000
_cell.length_c   1.000
_cell.angle_alpha   90.00
_cell.angle_beta   90.00
_cell.angle_gamma   90.00
#
_symmetry.space_group_name_H-M   'P 1'
#
loop_
_entity.id
_entity.type
_entity.pdbx_description
1 polymer ?
#
loop_
_entity_poly.entity_id
_entity_poly.type
_entity_poly.pdbx_seq_one_letter_code
_entity_poly.pdbx_strand_id
1 'polypeptide(L)'
;MVHQGDEFGVDLYELERVAKVDFPVVSADYGDAIGSCDRVLDGLGQAMRRPEHFGGDALGPVYRAYLDLHDAAVGLLKETRRNLDDTATALDRAAQLYAERDQEAGDTLNRRAQSDPELGGKR
;
A
#
# COMPACT_ATOMS: atom_id res chain seq x y z
N MET A 1 -14.50 -18.00 -31.41
CA MET A 1 -13.21 -17.36 -31.09
C MET A 1 -12.48 -18.31 -30.15
N VAL A 2 -11.20 -18.57 -30.40
CA VAL A 2 -10.38 -19.41 -29.51
C VAL A 2 -10.03 -18.53 -28.32
N HIS A 3 -10.68 -18.77 -27.19
CA HIS A 3 -10.38 -18.10 -25.93
C HIS A 3 -9.02 -18.61 -25.45
N GLN A 4 -7.97 -17.78 -25.54
CA GLN A 4 -6.58 -18.17 -25.25
C GLN A 4 -6.24 -18.23 -23.75
N GLY A 5 -7.23 -18.05 -22.87
CA GLY A 5 -7.00 -18.05 -21.42
C GLY A 5 -6.56 -16.69 -20.87
N ASP A 6 -6.07 -15.79 -21.72
CA ASP A 6 -5.61 -14.44 -21.32
C ASP A 6 -6.68 -13.61 -20.60
N GLU A 7 -7.95 -13.79 -20.97
CA GLU A 7 -9.09 -13.13 -20.33
C GLU A 7 -9.45 -13.68 -18.93
N PHE A 8 -8.80 -14.78 -18.52
CA PHE A 8 -8.92 -15.39 -17.19
C PHE A 8 -7.65 -15.24 -16.33
N GLY A 9 -6.55 -14.74 -16.91
CA GLY A 9 -5.27 -14.55 -16.24
C GLY A 9 -5.16 -13.16 -15.61
N VAL A 10 -5.04 -13.10 -14.29
CA VAL A 10 -4.55 -11.89 -13.62
C VAL A 10 -3.07 -11.76 -13.94
N ASP A 11 -2.61 -10.55 -14.30
CA ASP A 11 -1.18 -10.28 -14.47
C ASP A 11 -0.47 -10.33 -13.11
N LEU A 12 -0.03 -11.53 -12.74
CA LEU A 12 0.62 -11.80 -11.46
C LEU A 12 1.91 -11.02 -11.30
N TYR A 13 2.61 -10.75 -12.40
CA TYR A 13 3.84 -9.97 -12.38
C TYR A 13 3.56 -8.52 -11.99
N GLU A 14 2.56 -7.89 -12.60
CA GLU A 14 2.19 -6.52 -12.23
C GLU A 14 1.64 -6.45 -10.79
N LEU A 15 0.88 -7.46 -10.33
CA LEU A 15 0.47 -7.54 -8.93
C LEU A 15 1.66 -7.61 -7.97
N GLU A 16 2.63 -8.48 -8.25
CA GLU A 16 3.85 -8.57 -7.44
C GLU A 16 4.68 -7.29 -7.50
N ARG A 17 4.78 -6.64 -8.67
CA ARG A 17 5.52 -5.38 -8.82
C ARG A 17 4.88 -4.28 -7.97
N VAL A 18 3.56 -4.14 -8.02
CA VAL A 18 2.85 -3.15 -7.21
C VAL A 18 3.03 -3.44 -5.72
N ALA A 19 2.90 -4.71 -5.32
CA ALA A 19 3.03 -5.13 -3.93
C ALA A 19 4.44 -4.94 -3.36
N LYS A 20 5.48 -5.29 -4.12
CA LYS A 20 6.87 -5.35 -3.62
C LYS A 20 7.68 -4.09 -3.91
N VAL A 21 7.25 -3.28 -4.88
CA VAL A 21 7.99 -2.11 -5.34
C VAL A 21 7.15 -0.84 -5.22
N ASP A 22 6.05 -0.75 -5.96
CA ASP A 22 5.38 0.55 -6.15
C ASP A 22 4.75 1.07 -4.84
N PHE A 23 3.97 0.24 -4.13
CA PHE A 23 3.36 0.65 -2.85
C PHE A 23 4.37 0.88 -1.72
N PRO A 24 5.40 0.04 -1.52
CA PRO A 24 6.44 0.32 -0.55
C PRO A 24 7.18 1.64 -0.79
N VAL A 25 7.46 2.00 -2.05
CA VAL A 25 8.09 3.29 -2.39
C VAL A 25 7.17 4.45 -1.98
N VAL A 26 5.90 4.42 -2.36
CA VAL A 26 4.96 5.48 -1.98
C VAL A 26 4.74 5.52 -0.46
N SER A 27 4.66 4.37 0.22
CA SER A 27 4.55 4.27 1.68
C SER A 27 5.75 4.93 2.39
N ALA A 28 6.96 4.79 1.84
CA ALA A 28 8.14 5.48 2.34
C ALA A 28 8.03 7.00 2.23
N ASP A 29 7.52 7.53 1.11
CA ASP A 29 7.27 8.97 0.94
C ASP A 29 6.30 9.52 2.01
N TYR A 30 5.24 8.76 2.34
CA TYR A 30 4.35 9.11 3.46
C TYR A 30 5.08 9.07 4.81
N GLY A 31 6.01 8.12 5.00
CA GLY A 31 6.89 8.07 6.17
C GLY A 31 7.73 9.34 6.33
N ASP A 32 8.33 9.81 5.24
CA ASP A 32 9.14 11.03 5.23
C ASP A 32 8.30 12.30 5.46
N ALA A 33 7.08 12.34 4.92
CA ALA A 33 6.12 13.41 5.16
C ALA A 33 5.73 13.47 6.65
N ILE A 34 5.40 12.33 7.26
CA ILE A 34 5.10 12.23 8.71
C ILE A 34 6.29 12.73 9.53
N GLY A 35 7.51 12.26 9.23
CA GLY A 35 8.71 12.70 9.93
C GLY A 35 8.98 14.20 9.77
N SER A 36 8.62 14.79 8.62
CA SER A 36 8.71 16.23 8.41
C SER A 36 7.70 17.01 9.24
N CYS A 37 6.46 16.52 9.34
CA CYS A 37 5.43 17.09 10.22
C CYS A 37 5.87 17.04 11.70
N ASP A 38 6.44 15.93 12.15
CA ASP A 38 6.91 15.76 13.53
C ASP A 38 8.04 16.76 13.86
N ARG A 39 9.02 16.94 12.95
CA ARG A 39 10.09 17.93 13.11
C ARG A 39 9.59 19.37 13.25
N VAL A 40 8.48 19.72 12.59
CA VAL A 40 7.89 21.06 12.71
C VAL A 40 7.32 21.28 14.11
N LEU A 41 6.77 20.25 14.76
CA LEU A 41 6.27 20.37 16.14
C LEU A 41 7.38 20.72 17.13
N ASP A 42 8.57 20.16 16.98
CA ASP A 42 9.70 20.36 17.90
C ASP A 42 10.07 21.84 18.10
N GLY A 43 9.87 22.68 17.07
CA GLY A 43 10.15 24.12 17.11
C GLY A 43 8.93 25.02 17.28
N LEU A 44 7.72 24.46 17.21
CA LEU A 44 6.48 25.22 17.08
C LEU A 44 6.26 26.21 18.24
N GLY A 45 6.43 25.75 19.48
CA GLY A 45 6.19 26.58 20.66
C GLY A 45 7.10 27.82 20.70
N GLN A 46 8.35 27.70 20.24
CA GLN A 46 9.26 28.84 20.15
C GLN A 46 8.90 29.77 18.99
N ALA A 47 8.47 29.22 17.84
CA ALA A 47 8.06 30.00 16.67
C ALA A 47 6.76 30.79 16.90
N MET A 48 5.82 30.25 17.68
CA MET A 48 4.55 30.90 18.00
C MET A 48 4.61 31.78 19.25
N ARG A 49 5.77 31.86 19.92
CA ARG A 49 5.94 32.66 21.12
C ARG A 49 5.76 34.14 20.79
N ARG A 50 4.90 34.83 21.56
CA ARG A 50 4.62 36.25 21.34
C ARG A 50 4.51 37.03 22.65
N PRO A 51 4.74 38.36 22.63
CA PRO A 51 4.50 39.20 23.80
C PRO A 51 3.03 39.18 24.25
N GLU A 52 2.82 39.17 25.57
CA GLU A 52 1.48 39.06 26.18
C GLU A 52 0.53 40.21 25.82
N HIS A 53 1.06 41.42 25.53
CA HIS A 53 0.24 42.58 25.18
C HIS A 53 -0.55 42.40 23.87
N PHE A 54 -0.22 41.39 23.06
CA PHE A 54 -1.00 41.04 21.88
C PHE A 54 -2.12 40.00 22.15
N GLY A 55 -2.28 39.55 23.39
CA GLY A 55 -3.31 38.61 23.82
C GLY A 55 -3.11 37.15 23.37
N GLY A 56 -3.91 36.25 23.97
CA GLY A 56 -3.94 34.82 23.64
C GLY A 56 -2.83 33.99 24.27
N ASP A 57 -2.43 34.31 25.50
CA ASP A 57 -1.32 33.66 26.23
C ASP A 57 0.03 33.72 25.49
N ALA A 58 1.08 33.12 26.07
CA ALA A 58 2.44 33.19 25.56
C ALA A 58 2.64 32.57 24.15
N LEU A 59 1.72 31.71 23.71
CA LEU A 59 1.77 30.99 22.43
C LEU A 59 0.77 31.52 21.39
N GLY A 60 -0.03 32.52 21.76
CA GLY A 60 -1.07 33.08 20.90
C GLY A 60 -2.30 32.17 20.74
N PRO A 61 -3.39 32.75 20.20
CA PRO A 61 -4.69 32.07 20.11
C PRO A 61 -4.74 30.95 19.07
N VAL A 62 -3.79 30.90 18.13
CA VAL A 62 -3.78 29.95 17.01
C VAL A 62 -3.09 28.63 17.39
N TYR A 63 -2.32 28.60 18.47
CA TYR A 63 -1.49 27.44 18.82
C TYR A 63 -2.28 26.13 18.92
N ARG A 64 -3.42 26.14 19.63
CA ARG A 64 -4.29 24.95 19.74
C ARG A 64 -4.88 24.53 18.39
N ALA A 65 -5.41 25.49 17.63
CA ALA A 65 -5.97 25.20 16.30
C ALA A 65 -4.92 24.62 15.34
N TYR A 66 -3.66 25.05 15.46
CA TYR A 66 -2.55 24.46 14.71
C TYR A 66 -2.27 23.02 15.15
N LEU A 67 -2.23 22.74 16.45
CA LEU A 67 -2.03 21.37 16.96
C LEU A 67 -3.14 20.44 16.48
N ASP A 68 -4.40 20.88 16.56
CA ASP A 68 -5.54 20.09 16.08
C ASP A 68 -5.43 19.79 14.56
N LEU A 69 -5.02 20.79 13.77
CA LEU A 69 -4.79 20.62 12.33
C LEU A 69 -3.62 19.67 12.04
N HIS A 70 -2.53 19.80 12.79
CA HIS A 70 -1.36 18.94 12.66
C HIS A 70 -1.71 17.49 12.96
N ASP A 71 -2.39 17.23 14.07
CA ASP A 71 -2.82 15.90 14.47
C ASP A 71 -3.75 15.27 13.42
N ALA A 72 -4.70 16.05 12.88
CA ALA A 72 -5.57 15.58 11.82
C ALA A 72 -4.80 15.25 10.53
N ALA A 73 -3.88 16.12 10.10
CA ALA A 73 -3.07 15.89 8.91
C ALA A 73 -2.16 14.67 9.06
N VAL A 74 -1.44 14.56 10.17
CA VAL A 74 -0.56 13.41 10.45
C VAL A 74 -1.38 12.12 10.60
N GLY A 75 -2.58 12.19 11.16
CA GLY A 75 -3.52 11.09 11.22
C GLY A 75 -3.84 10.53 9.82
N LEU A 76 -4.23 11.41 8.89
CA LEU A 76 -4.54 11.02 7.51
C LEU A 76 -3.32 10.44 6.77
N LEU A 77 -2.12 11.01 6.98
CA LEU A 77 -0.89 10.47 6.40
C LEU A 77 -0.59 9.06 6.93
N LYS A 78 -0.72 8.84 8.24
CA LYS A 78 -0.51 7.53 8.87
C LYS A 78 -1.53 6.49 8.40
N GLU A 79 -2.79 6.87 8.27
CA GLU A 79 -3.84 5.99 7.77
C GLU A 79 -3.59 5.62 6.30
N THR A 80 -3.26 6.60 5.46
CA THR A 80 -2.96 6.36 4.04
C THR A 80 -1.77 5.44 3.86
N ARG A 81 -0.68 5.68 4.61
CA ARG A 81 0.48 4.80 4.63
C ARG A 81 0.12 3.37 5.00
N ARG A 82 -0.64 3.19 6.09
CA ARG A 82 -1.10 1.85 6.51
C ARG A 82 -1.93 1.17 5.43
N ASN A 83 -2.84 1.89 4.78
CA ASN A 83 -3.66 1.34 3.70
C ASN A 83 -2.79 0.88 2.52
N LEU A 84 -1.71 1.59 2.19
CA LEU A 84 -0.75 1.16 1.17
C LEU A 84 -0.02 -0.12 1.58
N ASP A 85 0.48 -0.19 2.81
CA ASP A 85 1.19 -1.37 3.35
C ASP A 85 0.27 -2.61 3.42
N ASP A 86 -0.98 -2.42 3.87
CA ASP A 86 -1.98 -3.49 3.96
C ASP A 86 -2.39 -3.97 2.56
N THR A 87 -2.58 -3.04 1.61
CA THR A 87 -2.91 -3.41 0.23
C THR A 87 -1.73 -4.11 -0.44
N ALA A 88 -0.49 -3.67 -0.23
CA ALA A 88 0.70 -4.36 -0.71
C ALA A 88 0.74 -5.81 -0.23
N THR A 89 0.50 -6.01 1.07
CA THR A 89 0.44 -7.35 1.68
C THR A 89 -0.67 -8.20 1.06
N ALA A 90 -1.84 -7.62 0.82
CA ALA A 90 -2.96 -8.33 0.20
C ALA A 90 -2.67 -8.72 -1.26
N LEU A 91 -2.03 -7.85 -2.03
CA LEU A 91 -1.68 -8.11 -3.43
C LEU A 91 -0.59 -9.18 -3.56
N ASP A 92 0.45 -9.15 -2.71
CA ASP A 92 1.47 -10.21 -2.68
C ASP A 92 0.84 -11.58 -2.38
N ARG A 93 -0.06 -11.62 -1.38
CA ARG A 93 -0.78 -12.86 -1.05
C ARG A 93 -1.71 -13.31 -2.17
N ALA A 94 -2.39 -12.38 -2.85
CA ALA A 94 -3.23 -12.71 -3.99
C ALA A 94 -2.40 -13.32 -5.12
N ALA A 95 -1.26 -12.71 -5.46
CA ALA A 95 -0.37 -13.21 -6.50
C ALA A 95 0.13 -14.64 -6.19
N GLN A 96 0.54 -14.90 -4.95
CA GLN A 96 0.95 -16.24 -4.50
C GLN A 96 -0.19 -17.26 -4.63
N LEU A 97 -1.39 -16.92 -4.15
CA LEU A 97 -2.55 -17.80 -4.24
C LEU A 97 -2.93 -18.13 -5.69
N TYR A 98 -2.91 -17.15 -6.59
CA TYR A 98 -3.19 -17.40 -8.01
C TYR A 98 -2.11 -18.28 -8.65
N ALA A 99 -0.83 -18.02 -8.38
CA ALA A 99 0.27 -18.83 -8.89
C ALA A 99 0.18 -20.29 -8.42
N GLU A 100 -0.09 -20.51 -7.14
CA GLU A 100 -0.28 -21.85 -6.56
C GLU A 100 -1.44 -22.60 -7.24
N ARG A 101 -2.58 -21.94 -7.44
CA ARG A 101 -3.76 -22.57 -8.06
C ARG A 101 -3.57 -22.86 -9.55
N ASP A 102 -2.87 -21.99 -10.27
CA ASP A 102 -2.52 -22.23 -11.66
C ASP A 102 -1.59 -23.44 -11.80
N GLN A 103 -0.59 -23.53 -10.91
CA GLN A 103 0.30 -24.70 -10.85
C GLN A 103 -0.46 -26.00 -10.55
N GLU A 104 -1.35 -26.01 -9.55
CA GLU A 104 -2.19 -27.17 -9.21
C GLU A 104 -3.10 -27.60 -10.39
N ALA A 105 -3.64 -26.63 -11.13
CA ALA A 105 -4.44 -26.88 -12.32
C ALA A 105 -3.59 -27.50 -13.44
N GLY A 106 -2.40 -26.95 -13.70
CA GLY A 106 -1.44 -27.47 -14.67
C GLY A 106 -1.00 -28.91 -14.34
N ASP A 107 -0.67 -29.19 -13.08
CA ASP A 107 -0.32 -30.53 -12.61
C ASP A 107 -1.47 -31.53 -12.79
N THR A 108 -2.70 -31.08 -12.52
CA THR A 108 -3.90 -31.90 -12.70
C THR A 108 -4.16 -32.18 -14.19
N LEU A 109 -3.98 -31.19 -15.06
CA LEU A 109 -4.12 -31.35 -16.51
C LEU A 109 -3.07 -32.32 -17.06
N ASN A 110 -1.81 -32.15 -16.67
CA ASN A 110 -0.72 -33.04 -17.05
C ASN A 110 -0.98 -34.49 -16.61
N ARG A 111 -1.45 -34.69 -15.38
CA ARG A 111 -1.83 -36.02 -14.87
C ARG A 111 -2.93 -36.64 -15.73
N ARG A 112 -3.96 -35.87 -16.08
CA ARG A 112 -5.07 -36.35 -16.93
C ARG A 112 -4.60 -36.69 -18.34
N ALA A 113 -3.78 -35.85 -18.96
CA ALA A 113 -3.24 -36.09 -20.29
C ALA A 113 -2.39 -37.39 -20.37
N GLN A 114 -1.72 -37.76 -19.27
CA GLN A 114 -0.96 -39.01 -19.18
C GLN A 114 -1.84 -40.24 -18.95
N SER A 115 -2.98 -40.09 -18.28
CA SER A 115 -3.89 -41.19 -17.92
C SER A 115 -5.03 -41.42 -18.93
N ASP A 116 -5.32 -40.45 -19.79
CA ASP A 116 -6.46 -40.46 -20.71
C ASP A 116 -5.99 -40.64 -22.17
N PRO A 117 -6.27 -41.78 -22.82
CA PRO A 117 -5.86 -42.08 -24.19
C PRO A 117 -6.41 -41.10 -25.23
N GLU A 118 -7.52 -40.42 -24.95
CA GLU A 118 -8.12 -39.43 -25.86
C GLU A 118 -7.41 -38.07 -25.78
N LEU A 119 -6.74 -37.77 -24.67
CA LEU A 119 -5.99 -36.53 -24.43
C LEU A 119 -4.47 -36.68 -24.66
N GLY A 120 -3.96 -37.91 -24.72
CA GLY A 120 -2.52 -38.21 -24.85
C GLY A 120 -1.87 -37.85 -26.19
N GLY A 121 -2.64 -37.35 -27.17
CA GLY A 121 -2.17 -37.03 -28.51
C GLY A 121 -1.80 -38.28 -29.32
N LYS A 122 -2.36 -38.43 -30.52
CA LYS A 122 -1.76 -39.32 -31.52
C LYS A 122 -0.36 -38.76 -31.84
N ARG A 123 0.67 -39.50 -31.44
CA ARG A 123 2.07 -39.24 -31.85
C ARG A 123 2.19 -39.18 -33.36
#